data_AF-A0A5R9BSE6-F1
#
_entry.id   AF-A0A5R9BSE6-F1
#
_cell.length_a   1.000
_cell.length_b   1.000
_cell.length_c   1.000
_cell.angle_alpha   90.00
_cell.angle_beta   90.00
_cell.angle_gamma   90.00
#
_symmetry.space_group_name_H-M   'P 1'
#
loop_
_entity.id
_entity.type
_entity.pdbx_description
1 polymer ?
#
loop_
_entity_poly.entity_id
_entity_poly.type
_entity_poly.pdbx_seq_one_letter_code
_entity_poly.pdbx_strand_id
1 'polypeptide(L)'
;MITFLGWLISGLLFIIAIFINRLPYMMENKILQEQKTRDSHEIQIESYFKELGGKEQKDVLNEWTEVLTFLKPIEDVNLLTDLVHRTVLYGSSRTIKILSIMAQYSYKGMAKDGNENKFMIYVAFLICSLKKDFSGQDIDPLTLLKVKINDISDAEEAYIQSINEIKKELRQV
;
A
#
# COMPACT_ATOMS: atom_id res chain seq x y z
N MET A 1 -0.67 52.53 41.28
CA MET A 1 -1.10 51.13 41.46
C MET A 1 -1.78 50.57 40.20
N ILE A 2 -2.69 51.32 39.56
CA ILE A 2 -3.44 50.88 38.36
C ILE A 2 -2.54 50.64 37.12
N THR A 3 -1.53 51.47 36.90
CA THR A 3 -0.61 51.34 35.75
C THR A 3 0.26 50.10 35.82
N PHE A 4 0.82 49.79 36.99
CA PHE A 4 1.64 48.59 37.20
C PHE A 4 0.86 47.29 36.95
N LEU A 5 -0.40 47.24 37.38
CA LEU A 5 -1.28 46.09 37.14
C LEU A 5 -1.58 45.89 35.65
N GLY A 6 -1.74 46.97 34.89
CA GLY A 6 -1.97 46.92 33.44
C GLY A 6 -0.78 46.35 32.65
N TRP A 7 0.45 46.72 33.01
CA TRP A 7 1.67 46.15 32.41
C TRP A 7 1.82 44.66 32.72
N LEU A 8 1.44 44.25 33.93
CA LEU A 8 1.47 42.85 34.35
C LEU A 8 0.47 41.99 33.56
N ILE A 9 -0.76 42.50 33.37
CA ILE A 9 -1.80 41.84 32.55
C ILE A 9 -1.36 41.77 31.07
N SER A 10 -0.79 42.85 30.53
CA SER A 10 -0.30 42.87 29.15
C SER A 10 0.84 41.87 28.91
N GLY A 11 1.79 41.78 29.84
CA GLY A 11 2.86 40.78 29.80
C GLY A 11 2.31 39.35 29.85
N LEU A 12 1.28 39.11 30.66
CA LEU A 12 0.65 37.80 30.77
C LEU A 12 -0.10 37.41 29.48
N LEU A 13 -0.81 38.37 28.87
CA LEU A 13 -1.48 38.18 27.58
C LEU A 13 -0.48 37.89 26.44
N PHE A 14 0.68 38.52 26.46
CA PHE A 14 1.74 38.26 25.47
C PHE A 14 2.29 36.83 25.59
N ILE A 15 2.50 36.34 26.81
CA ILE A 15 2.93 34.95 27.06
C ILE A 15 1.85 33.96 26.58
N ILE A 16 0.58 34.22 26.88
CA ILE A 16 -0.54 33.38 26.41
C ILE A 16 -0.61 33.36 24.88
N ALA A 17 -0.44 34.51 24.21
CA ALA A 17 -0.44 34.59 22.75
C ALA A 17 0.70 33.75 22.11
N ILE A 18 1.90 33.79 22.70
CA ILE A 18 3.02 32.95 22.26
C ILE A 18 2.70 31.46 22.43
N PHE A 19 2.08 31.07 23.54
CA PHE A 19 1.68 29.67 23.79
C PHE A 19 0.62 29.20 22.80
N ILE A 20 -0.42 30.00 22.54
CA ILE A 20 -1.48 29.69 21.56
C ILE A 20 -0.88 29.49 20.17
N ASN A 21 0.10 30.31 19.77
CA ASN A 21 0.71 30.21 18.45
C ASN A 21 1.67 29.01 18.31
N ARG A 22 2.23 28.49 19.41
CA ARG A 22 3.13 27.31 19.41
C ARG A 22 2.41 25.97 19.56
N LEU A 23 1.20 25.96 20.12
CA LEU A 23 0.39 24.75 20.26
C LEU A 23 0.18 23.97 18.95
N PRO A 24 -0.22 24.58 17.81
CA PRO A 24 -0.44 23.84 16.57
C PRO A 24 0.85 23.14 16.09
N TYR A 25 1.99 23.83 16.17
CA TYR A 25 3.29 23.28 15.80
C TYR A 25 3.73 22.10 16.68
N MET A 26 3.46 22.15 17.99
CA MET A 26 3.79 21.04 18.89
C MET A 26 2.90 19.82 18.68
N MET A 27 1.61 20.03 18.39
CA MET A 27 0.68 18.94 18.09
C MET A 27 1.04 18.26 16.78
N GLU A 28 1.31 19.02 15.73
CA GLU A 28 1.77 18.49 14.44
C GLU A 28 3.03 17.62 14.60
N ASN A 29 4.04 18.13 15.32
CA ASN A 29 5.27 17.38 15.55
C ASN A 29 5.07 16.10 16.35
N LYS A 30 4.18 16.09 17.35
CA LYS A 30 3.86 14.86 18.11
C LYS A 30 3.15 13.83 17.24
N ILE A 31 2.14 14.25 16.48
CA ILE A 31 1.42 13.36 15.55
C ILE A 31 2.38 12.78 14.52
N LEU A 32 3.25 13.62 13.92
CA LEU A 32 4.26 13.17 12.98
C LEU A 32 5.30 12.23 13.62
N GLN A 33 5.70 12.47 14.86
CA GLN A 33 6.64 11.59 15.58
C GLN A 33 5.99 10.25 15.94
N GLU A 34 4.74 10.24 16.39
CA GLU A 34 3.99 9.02 16.68
C GLU A 34 3.79 8.18 15.42
N GLN A 35 3.45 8.81 14.29
CA GLN A 35 3.38 8.16 12.98
C GLN A 35 4.73 7.55 12.59
N LYS A 36 5.81 8.35 12.59
CA LYS A 36 7.16 7.85 12.28
C LYS A 36 7.60 6.71 13.19
N THR A 37 7.25 6.76 14.47
CA THR A 37 7.59 5.71 15.43
C THR A 37 6.83 4.43 15.12
N ARG A 38 5.52 4.52 14.84
CA ARG A 38 4.71 3.38 14.39
C ARG A 38 5.26 2.78 13.09
N ASP A 39 5.50 3.61 12.09
CA ASP A 39 6.04 3.18 10.80
C ASP A 39 7.39 2.47 10.98
N SER A 40 8.27 3.02 11.82
CA SER A 40 9.59 2.40 12.09
C SER A 40 9.49 1.07 12.81
N HIS A 41 8.48 0.89 13.67
CA HIS A 41 8.23 -0.35 14.38
C HIS A 41 7.63 -1.41 13.44
N GLU A 42 6.67 -1.01 12.60
CA GLU A 42 6.11 -1.87 11.54
C GLU A 42 7.22 -2.34 10.59
N ILE A 43 8.10 -1.43 10.14
CA ILE A 43 9.26 -1.77 9.30
C ILE A 43 10.20 -2.76 9.98
N GLN A 44 10.46 -2.62 11.28
CA GLN A 44 11.31 -3.54 12.03
C GLN A 44 10.71 -4.95 12.09
N ILE A 45 9.41 -5.06 12.35
CA ILE A 45 8.69 -6.35 12.34
C ILE A 45 8.74 -6.97 10.94
N GLU A 46 8.46 -6.20 9.90
CA GLU A 46 8.53 -6.66 8.50
C GLU A 46 9.95 -7.15 8.15
N SER A 47 10.99 -6.41 8.56
CA SER A 47 12.39 -6.78 8.33
C SER A 47 12.75 -8.10 9.02
N TYR A 48 12.28 -8.31 10.25
CA TYR A 48 12.50 -9.55 10.99
C TYR A 48 11.91 -10.76 10.27
N PHE A 49 10.66 -10.66 9.78
CA PHE A 49 10.05 -11.75 9.01
C PHE A 49 10.68 -11.93 7.62
N LYS A 50 11.25 -10.88 7.02
CA LYS A 50 12.05 -10.97 5.79
C LYS A 50 13.35 -11.72 5.96
N GLU A 51 14.08 -11.44 7.02
CA GLU A 51 15.37 -12.07 7.28
C GLU A 51 15.24 -13.59 7.51
N LEU A 52 14.13 -14.02 8.13
CA LEU A 52 13.85 -15.43 8.41
C LEU A 52 13.23 -16.19 7.22
N GLY A 53 12.50 -15.51 6.33
CA GLY A 53 11.61 -16.14 5.34
C GLY A 53 12.09 -16.09 3.89
N GLY A 54 13.39 -15.94 3.61
CA GLY A 54 13.87 -15.68 2.25
C GLY A 54 13.46 -16.71 1.19
N LYS A 55 13.32 -17.99 1.56
CA LYS A 55 12.83 -19.05 0.65
C LYS A 55 11.32 -18.92 0.44
N GLU A 56 10.56 -18.78 1.52
CA GLU A 56 9.10 -18.69 1.50
C GLU A 56 8.62 -17.42 0.77
N GLN A 57 9.36 -16.32 0.89
CA GLN A 57 9.12 -15.09 0.14
C GLN A 57 9.34 -15.25 -1.36
N LYS A 58 10.42 -15.96 -1.73
CA LYS A 58 10.66 -16.33 -3.12
C LYS A 58 9.52 -17.19 -3.65
N ASP A 59 9.04 -18.14 -2.87
CA ASP A 59 7.96 -19.05 -3.27
C ASP A 59 6.64 -18.28 -3.45
N VAL A 60 6.28 -17.39 -2.52
CA VAL A 60 5.09 -16.51 -2.65
C VAL A 60 5.19 -15.63 -3.90
N LEU A 61 6.34 -14.99 -4.13
CA LEU A 61 6.55 -14.15 -5.31
C LEU A 61 6.46 -14.98 -6.60
N ASN A 62 7.05 -16.17 -6.61
CA ASN A 62 7.01 -17.07 -7.75
C ASN A 62 5.56 -17.46 -8.08
N GLU A 63 4.79 -17.92 -7.11
CA GLU A 63 3.40 -18.35 -7.31
C GLU A 63 2.49 -17.23 -7.83
N TRP A 64 2.58 -16.01 -7.27
CA TRP A 64 1.83 -14.88 -7.83
C TRP A 64 2.29 -14.53 -9.25
N THR A 65 3.59 -14.61 -9.52
CA THR A 65 4.13 -14.37 -10.86
C THR A 65 3.65 -15.43 -11.86
N GLU A 66 3.49 -16.68 -11.44
CA GLU A 66 2.93 -17.74 -12.26
C GLU A 66 1.48 -17.46 -12.67
N VAL A 67 0.66 -16.89 -11.78
CA VAL A 67 -0.72 -16.46 -12.10
C VAL A 67 -0.73 -15.50 -13.29
N LEU A 68 0.19 -14.53 -13.31
CA LEU A 68 0.25 -13.55 -14.39
C LEU A 68 0.92 -14.09 -15.67
N THR A 69 2.05 -14.77 -15.54
CA THR A 69 2.88 -15.19 -16.68
C THR A 69 2.32 -16.40 -17.41
N PHE A 70 1.75 -17.35 -16.68
CA PHE A 70 1.14 -18.55 -17.26
C PHE A 70 -0.37 -18.44 -17.42
N LEU A 71 -1.01 -17.35 -16.96
CA LEU A 71 -2.48 -17.22 -16.87
C LEU A 71 -3.11 -18.43 -16.18
N LYS A 72 -2.37 -19.05 -15.26
CA LYS A 72 -2.78 -20.28 -14.60
C LYS A 72 -3.83 -19.89 -13.54
N PRO A 73 -5.12 -20.20 -13.76
CA PRO A 73 -6.11 -19.95 -12.74
C PRO A 73 -5.78 -20.79 -11.50
N ILE A 74 -5.88 -20.20 -10.31
CA ILE A 74 -5.82 -20.96 -9.07
C ILE A 74 -7.22 -21.53 -8.84
N GLU A 75 -7.46 -22.71 -9.39
CA GLU A 75 -8.76 -23.39 -9.28
C GLU A 75 -8.97 -24.05 -7.91
N ASP A 76 -7.88 -24.44 -7.25
CA ASP A 76 -7.92 -25.03 -5.92
C ASP A 76 -8.02 -23.93 -4.84
N VAL A 77 -9.17 -23.88 -4.19
CA VAL A 77 -9.47 -22.94 -3.10
C VAL A 77 -8.49 -23.07 -1.94
N ASN A 78 -7.98 -24.27 -1.64
CA ASN A 78 -7.00 -24.47 -0.58
C ASN A 78 -5.65 -23.86 -0.95
N LEU A 79 -5.22 -24.03 -2.21
CA LEU A 79 -3.99 -23.39 -2.72
C LEU A 79 -4.12 -21.88 -2.72
N LEU A 80 -5.27 -21.34 -3.14
CA LEU A 80 -5.52 -19.89 -3.07
C LEU A 80 -5.50 -19.37 -1.63
N THR A 81 -6.13 -20.10 -0.71
CA THR A 81 -6.19 -19.73 0.71
C THR A 81 -4.79 -19.75 1.34
N ASP A 82 -3.97 -20.75 1.02
CA ASP A 82 -2.59 -20.84 1.47
C ASP A 82 -1.72 -19.70 0.89
N LEU A 83 -1.85 -19.41 -0.41
CA LEU A 83 -1.13 -18.30 -1.04
C LEU A 83 -1.53 -16.96 -0.42
N VAL A 84 -2.83 -16.73 -0.17
CA VAL A 84 -3.33 -15.55 0.54
C VAL A 84 -2.74 -15.48 1.95
N HIS A 85 -2.75 -16.59 2.71
CA HIS A 85 -2.19 -16.64 4.06
C HIS A 85 -0.69 -16.28 4.08
N ARG A 86 0.13 -16.89 3.21
CA ARG A 86 1.56 -16.57 3.13
C ARG A 86 1.81 -15.15 2.66
N THR A 87 0.97 -14.61 1.78
CA THR A 87 1.07 -13.20 1.35
C THR A 87 0.78 -12.24 2.50
N VAL A 88 -0.16 -12.57 3.38
CA VAL A 88 -0.42 -11.79 4.61
C VAL A 88 0.74 -11.89 5.60
N LEU A 89 1.38 -13.05 5.70
CA LEU A 89 2.48 -13.28 6.64
C LEU A 89 3.75 -12.50 6.25
N TYR A 90 4.08 -12.46 4.96
CA TYR A 90 5.36 -11.91 4.49
C TYR A 90 5.25 -10.54 3.81
N GLY A 91 4.08 -10.17 3.30
CA GLY A 91 3.86 -8.91 2.61
C GLY A 91 3.81 -7.72 3.58
N SER A 92 4.21 -6.55 3.10
CA SER A 92 4.04 -5.29 3.84
C SER A 92 2.57 -4.91 3.99
N SER A 93 2.29 -3.96 4.88
CA SER A 93 0.97 -3.32 5.01
C SER A 93 0.38 -2.88 3.67
N ARG A 94 1.22 -2.37 2.75
CA ARG A 94 0.82 -1.98 1.39
C ARG A 94 0.41 -3.19 0.54
N THR A 95 1.18 -4.28 0.60
CA THR A 95 0.88 -5.52 -0.14
C THR A 95 -0.43 -6.14 0.35
N ILE A 96 -0.65 -6.19 1.66
CA ILE A 96 -1.88 -6.70 2.27
C ILE A 96 -3.09 -5.89 1.81
N LYS A 97 -2.94 -4.57 1.69
CA LYS A 97 -3.99 -3.67 1.18
C LYS A 97 -4.34 -3.95 -0.29
N ILE A 98 -3.34 -4.18 -1.14
CA ILE A 98 -3.58 -4.57 -2.53
C ILE A 98 -4.31 -5.92 -2.58
N LEU A 99 -3.82 -6.90 -1.81
CA LEU A 99 -4.42 -8.23 -1.72
C LEU A 99 -5.88 -8.17 -1.26
N SER A 100 -6.20 -7.34 -0.28
CA SER A 100 -7.57 -7.23 0.24
C SER A 100 -8.54 -6.66 -0.78
N ILE A 101 -8.14 -5.60 -1.52
CA ILE A 101 -8.97 -5.03 -2.59
C ILE A 101 -9.15 -6.03 -3.73
N MET A 102 -8.08 -6.70 -4.14
CA MET A 102 -8.13 -7.75 -5.18
C MET A 102 -9.07 -8.90 -4.77
N ALA A 103 -8.97 -9.38 -3.53
CA ALA A 103 -9.84 -10.43 -3.01
C ALA A 103 -11.32 -9.97 -2.98
N GLN A 104 -11.58 -8.75 -2.52
CA GLN A 104 -12.93 -8.18 -2.52
C GLN A 104 -13.49 -8.03 -3.94
N TYR A 105 -12.66 -7.63 -4.90
CA TYR A 105 -13.03 -7.58 -6.32
C TYR A 105 -13.42 -8.96 -6.84
N SER A 106 -12.63 -9.99 -6.52
CA SER A 106 -12.94 -11.38 -6.88
C SER A 106 -14.26 -11.86 -6.26
N TYR A 107 -14.51 -11.59 -4.98
CA TYR A 107 -15.72 -12.04 -4.27
C TYR A 107 -17.00 -11.34 -4.71
N LYS A 108 -16.93 -10.02 -4.99
CA LYS A 108 -18.10 -9.24 -5.44
C LYS A 108 -18.54 -9.58 -6.88
N GLY A 109 -17.73 -10.39 -7.57
CA GLY A 109 -18.02 -10.98 -8.87
C GLY A 109 -17.45 -10.13 -10.00
N MET A 110 -16.33 -10.59 -10.57
CA MET A 110 -15.65 -9.96 -11.71
C MET A 110 -16.60 -9.67 -12.89
N ALA A 111 -17.58 -10.56 -13.10
CA ALA A 111 -18.59 -10.47 -14.16
C ALA A 111 -19.48 -9.21 -14.11
N LYS A 112 -19.54 -8.50 -12.97
CA LYS A 112 -20.36 -7.29 -12.84
C LYS A 112 -19.65 -6.00 -13.26
N ASP A 113 -18.32 -6.01 -13.35
CA ASP A 113 -17.52 -4.80 -13.55
C ASP A 113 -17.26 -4.49 -15.05
N GLY A 114 -17.54 -5.44 -15.95
CA GLY A 114 -17.35 -5.28 -17.39
C GLY A 114 -15.88 -5.16 -17.86
N ASN A 115 -14.93 -5.06 -16.93
CA ASN A 115 -13.49 -5.01 -17.20
C ASN A 115 -12.83 -6.35 -16.86
N GLU A 116 -12.78 -7.23 -17.86
CA GLU A 116 -12.24 -8.60 -17.74
C GLU A 116 -10.75 -8.61 -17.34
N ASN A 117 -10.01 -7.53 -17.61
CA ASN A 117 -8.57 -7.43 -17.35
C ASN A 117 -8.25 -6.91 -15.95
N LYS A 118 -9.22 -6.37 -15.21
CA LYS A 118 -8.97 -5.68 -13.93
C LYS A 118 -8.35 -6.60 -12.88
N PHE A 119 -8.77 -7.87 -12.83
CA PHE A 119 -8.15 -8.85 -11.94
C PHE A 119 -6.66 -9.06 -12.25
N MET A 120 -6.30 -9.17 -13.53
CA MET A 120 -4.92 -9.33 -13.96
C MET A 120 -4.06 -8.11 -13.64
N ILE A 121 -4.65 -6.91 -13.75
CA ILE A 121 -3.98 -5.67 -13.33
C ILE A 121 -3.75 -5.67 -11.81
N TYR A 122 -4.73 -6.11 -11.00
CA TYR A 122 -4.54 -6.27 -9.56
C TYR A 122 -3.40 -7.23 -9.21
N VAL A 123 -3.33 -8.38 -9.90
CA VAL A 123 -2.22 -9.33 -9.74
C VAL A 123 -0.88 -8.67 -10.07
N ALA A 124 -0.81 -7.86 -11.14
CA ALA A 124 0.40 -7.12 -11.48
C ALA A 124 0.82 -6.12 -10.38
N PHE A 125 -0.13 -5.37 -9.81
CA PHE A 125 0.14 -4.50 -8.66
C PHE A 125 0.65 -5.28 -7.44
N LEU A 126 0.07 -6.45 -7.18
CA LEU A 126 0.46 -7.30 -6.06
C LEU A 126 1.90 -7.81 -6.24
N ILE A 127 2.25 -8.31 -7.42
CA ILE A 127 3.62 -8.76 -7.76
C ILE A 127 4.62 -7.61 -7.62
N CYS A 128 4.31 -6.42 -8.13
CA CYS A 128 5.18 -5.25 -8.00
C CYS A 128 5.41 -4.87 -6.53
N SER A 129 4.36 -4.92 -5.70
CA SER A 129 4.47 -4.63 -4.27
C SER A 129 5.33 -5.69 -3.55
N LEU A 130 5.07 -6.98 -3.79
CA LEU A 130 5.87 -8.08 -3.25
C LEU A 130 7.34 -8.01 -3.68
N LYS A 131 7.61 -7.68 -4.95
CA LYS A 131 8.97 -7.52 -5.47
C LYS A 131 9.71 -6.38 -4.77
N LYS A 132 9.05 -5.25 -4.52
CA LYS A 132 9.62 -4.17 -3.74
C LYS A 132 9.82 -4.56 -2.28
N ASP A 133 8.89 -5.32 -1.71
CA ASP A 133 9.00 -5.78 -0.32
C ASP A 133 10.20 -6.74 -0.13
N PHE A 134 10.41 -7.68 -1.06
CA PHE A 134 11.41 -8.74 -0.91
C PHE A 134 12.79 -8.40 -1.48
N SER A 135 12.85 -7.52 -2.49
CA SER A 135 14.11 -7.18 -3.18
C SER A 135 14.44 -5.69 -3.21
N GLY A 136 13.53 -4.82 -2.75
CA GLY A 136 13.67 -3.37 -2.87
C GLY A 136 13.47 -2.83 -4.28
N GLN A 137 13.30 -3.69 -5.29
CA GLN A 137 13.12 -3.28 -6.68
C GLN A 137 11.70 -2.78 -6.94
N ASP A 138 11.58 -1.54 -7.42
CA ASP A 138 10.31 -0.94 -7.83
C ASP A 138 10.10 -1.16 -9.34
N ILE A 139 8.94 -1.70 -9.72
CA ILE A 139 8.58 -1.99 -11.10
C ILE A 139 7.16 -1.47 -11.33
N ASP A 140 6.95 -0.80 -12.46
CA ASP A 140 5.61 -0.34 -12.81
C ASP A 140 4.74 -1.53 -13.31
N PRO A 141 3.48 -1.66 -12.82
CA PRO A 141 2.58 -2.74 -13.23
C PRO A 141 2.35 -2.83 -14.75
N LEU A 142 2.35 -1.71 -15.48
CA LEU A 142 2.23 -1.73 -16.94
C LEU A 142 3.45 -2.39 -17.59
N THR A 143 4.64 -2.21 -17.00
CA THR A 143 5.86 -2.88 -17.47
C THR A 143 5.73 -4.38 -17.33
N LEU A 144 5.17 -4.86 -16.21
CA LEU A 144 4.96 -6.29 -15.99
C LEU A 144 3.88 -6.86 -16.92
N LEU A 145 2.79 -6.13 -17.15
CA LEU A 145 1.73 -6.50 -18.09
C LEU A 145 2.24 -6.57 -19.53
N LYS A 146 3.14 -5.66 -19.93
CA LYS A 146 3.84 -5.64 -21.23
C LYS A 146 4.68 -6.90 -21.49
N VAL A 147 5.15 -7.59 -20.46
CA VAL A 147 5.88 -8.87 -20.63
C VAL A 147 4.96 -9.97 -21.16
N LYS A 148 3.65 -9.87 -20.92
CA LYS A 148 2.69 -10.93 -21.25
C LYS A 148 1.72 -10.59 -22.38
N ILE A 149 1.25 -9.35 -22.46
CA ILE A 149 0.22 -8.93 -23.43
C ILE A 149 0.92 -8.41 -24.67
N ASN A 150 0.89 -9.20 -25.75
CA ASN A 150 1.59 -8.90 -27.01
C ASN A 150 0.95 -7.73 -27.79
N ASP A 151 -0.32 -7.46 -27.51
CA ASP A 151 -1.24 -6.54 -28.17
C ASP A 151 -1.55 -5.30 -27.31
N ILE A 152 -0.74 -5.05 -26.28
CA ILE A 152 -0.94 -3.90 -25.39
C ILE A 152 -0.87 -2.58 -26.16
N SER A 153 -0.15 -2.48 -27.28
CA SER A 153 -0.05 -1.25 -28.08
C SER A 153 -1.41 -0.79 -28.61
N ASP A 154 -2.30 -1.73 -28.90
CA ASP A 154 -3.58 -1.44 -29.56
C ASP A 154 -4.68 -1.14 -28.52
N ALA A 155 -4.45 -1.50 -27.26
CA ALA A 155 -5.35 -1.30 -26.13
C ALA A 155 -4.71 -0.51 -24.96
N GLU A 156 -3.57 0.16 -25.20
CA GLU A 156 -2.72 0.73 -24.14
C GLU A 156 -3.49 1.74 -23.29
N GLU A 157 -4.32 2.57 -23.91
CA GLU A 157 -5.13 3.58 -23.23
C GLU A 157 -6.14 2.94 -22.26
N ALA A 158 -6.79 1.85 -22.64
CA ALA A 158 -7.75 1.14 -21.77
C ALA A 158 -7.06 0.52 -20.55
N TYR A 159 -5.85 -0.03 -20.75
CA TYR A 159 -5.02 -0.53 -19.65
C TYR A 159 -4.53 0.60 -18.74
N ILE A 160 -4.07 1.71 -19.30
CA ILE A 160 -3.65 2.89 -18.54
C ILE A 160 -4.82 3.45 -17.72
N GLN A 161 -6.02 3.54 -18.30
CA GLN A 161 -7.21 3.98 -17.60
C GLN A 161 -7.53 3.05 -16.41
N SER A 162 -7.56 1.74 -16.65
CA SER A 162 -7.81 0.73 -15.62
C SER A 162 -6.75 0.77 -14.49
N ILE A 163 -5.48 0.96 -14.85
CA ILE A 163 -4.37 1.17 -13.90
C ILE A 163 -4.60 2.43 -13.06
N ASN A 164 -5.04 3.53 -13.67
CA ASN A 164 -5.30 4.79 -12.97
C ASN A 164 -6.48 4.69 -12.02
N GLU A 165 -7.53 3.95 -12.40
CA GLU A 165 -8.67 3.63 -11.55
C GLU A 165 -8.23 2.82 -10.33
N ILE A 166 -7.46 1.74 -10.53
CA ILE A 166 -6.91 0.94 -9.43
C ILE A 166 -5.99 1.77 -8.53
N LYS A 167 -5.13 2.62 -9.10
CA LYS A 167 -4.30 3.57 -8.32
C LYS A 167 -5.15 4.53 -7.48
N LYS A 168 -6.37 4.85 -7.90
CA LYS A 168 -7.30 5.69 -7.12
C LYS A 168 -7.94 4.86 -6.00
N GLU A 169 -8.40 3.65 -6.28
CA GLU A 169 -8.94 2.73 -5.28
C GLU A 169 -7.92 2.46 -4.14
N LEU A 170 -6.66 2.21 -4.51
CA LEU A 170 -5.56 1.99 -3.57
C LEU A 170 -5.20 3.22 -2.70
N ARG A 171 -5.57 4.43 -3.13
CA ARG A 171 -5.36 5.68 -2.38
C ARG A 171 -6.50 6.00 -1.41
N GLN A 172 -7.67 5.39 -1.58
CA GLN A 172 -8.88 5.68 -0.80
C GLN A 172 -9.04 4.80 0.44
N VAL A 173 -8.41 3.63 0.44
CA VAL A 173 -8.22 2.78 1.62
C VAL A 173 -6.98 3.27 2.38
#